data_AF-U6D7Q0-F1
#
_entry.id   AF-U6D7Q0-F1
#
_cell.length_a   1.000
_cell.length_b   1.000
_cell.length_c   1.000
_cell.angle_alpha   90.00
_cell.angle_beta   90.00
_cell.angle_gamma   90.00
#
_symmetry.space_group_name_H-M   'P 1'
#
loop_
_entity.id
_entity.type
_entity.pdbx_description
1 polymer ?
#
loop_
_entity_poly.entity_id
_entity_poly.type
_entity_poly.pdbx_seq_one_letter_code
_entity_poly.pdbx_strand_id
1 'polypeptide(L)'
;FDAHVEFGTGWAEPALARIQEDRRRIVLPAIDNIKYDTFEVQQYASAAHGYNWGLWCMYIIPPQDWLDRGDEAAPIRTPAMIGCSFVVDREYFADIGLLDPGMEVYGGENIELGMRVWQCGGSMEVLPCSRVAHIERTKKPYNNDIDYYAKRNALRAAEVWMDSFKSHVYMAWNIPMTNPGVDFGDVSERLALRQRLKCRSFKWYLENVYPEMRTYNDTLTYGEVRNSKASGYCLDQGAEDDDRAILYPCHGMSSQLVRYSAEGLLQLGPLGSTAFLPDSKCLVDDGRTRAPALKKCEDVARPAQWLGGFH
;
A
#
# COMPACT_ATOMS: atom_id res chain seq x y z
N PHE A 1 -8.07 -8.25 -17.50
CA PHE A 1 -8.49 -9.47 -16.79
C PHE A 1 -7.35 -10.46 -16.84
N ASP A 2 -7.06 -11.10 -15.72
CA ASP A 2 -6.10 -12.20 -15.63
C ASP A 2 -6.57 -13.43 -16.42
N ALA A 3 -5.63 -14.32 -16.74
CA ALA A 3 -5.89 -15.55 -17.49
C ALA A 3 -6.55 -16.68 -16.67
N HIS A 4 -6.96 -16.41 -15.43
CA HIS A 4 -7.47 -17.40 -14.47
C HIS A 4 -8.66 -16.80 -13.70
N VAL A 5 -9.69 -16.43 -14.46
CA VAL A 5 -10.93 -15.83 -13.97
C VAL A 5 -12.16 -16.53 -14.54
N GLU A 6 -13.27 -16.45 -13.81
CA GLU A 6 -14.61 -16.83 -14.27
C GLU A 6 -15.55 -15.64 -14.12
N PHE A 7 -16.39 -15.42 -15.14
CA PHE A 7 -17.26 -14.24 -15.22
C PHE A 7 -18.67 -14.59 -14.76
N GLY A 8 -19.23 -13.81 -13.83
CA GLY A 8 -20.61 -13.95 -13.41
C GLY A 8 -21.59 -13.55 -14.53
N THR A 9 -22.81 -14.08 -14.49
CA THR A 9 -23.89 -13.66 -15.40
C THR A 9 -24.16 -12.16 -15.24
N GLY A 10 -24.20 -11.43 -16.35
CA GLY A 10 -24.52 -10.00 -16.33
C GLY A 10 -23.41 -9.11 -15.79
N TRP A 11 -22.16 -9.58 -15.75
CA TRP A 11 -21.05 -8.81 -15.17
C TRP A 11 -20.71 -7.54 -15.98
N ALA A 12 -20.88 -7.56 -17.30
CA ALA A 12 -20.34 -6.54 -18.20
C ALA A 12 -21.26 -5.33 -18.32
N GLU A 13 -22.56 -5.56 -18.41
CA GLU A 13 -23.62 -4.58 -18.61
C GLU A 13 -23.58 -3.43 -17.59
N PRO A 14 -23.53 -3.68 -16.25
CA PRO A 14 -23.41 -2.60 -15.28
C PRO A 14 -22.10 -1.84 -15.42
N ALA A 15 -20.98 -2.51 -15.73
CA ALA A 15 -19.69 -1.84 -15.89
C ALA A 15 -19.67 -0.91 -17.11
N LEU A 16 -20.21 -1.36 -18.24
CA LEU A 16 -20.32 -0.58 -19.46
C LEU A 16 -21.28 0.60 -19.30
N ALA A 17 -22.40 0.42 -18.60
CA ALA A 17 -23.34 1.50 -18.30
C ALA A 17 -22.67 2.65 -17.51
N ARG A 18 -21.87 2.31 -16.48
CA ARG A 18 -21.15 3.30 -15.67
C ARG A 18 -20.11 4.09 -16.48
N ILE A 19 -19.42 3.44 -17.41
CA ILE A 19 -18.46 4.09 -18.32
C ILE A 19 -19.18 4.95 -19.35
N GLN A 20 -20.34 4.52 -19.84
CA GLN A 20 -21.15 5.31 -20.77
C GLN A 20 -21.63 6.62 -20.14
N GLU A 21 -22.00 6.60 -18.86
CA GLU A 21 -22.39 7.80 -18.12
C GLU A 21 -21.23 8.79 -17.91
N ASP A 22 -20.01 8.29 -17.73
CA ASP A 22 -18.79 9.10 -17.62
C ASP A 22 -17.57 8.28 -18.04
N ARG A 23 -16.99 8.64 -19.19
CA ARG A 23 -15.83 7.95 -19.76
C ARG A 23 -14.58 7.99 -18.88
N ARG A 24 -14.53 8.88 -17.88
CA ARG A 24 -13.37 9.05 -16.98
C ARG A 24 -13.39 8.10 -15.78
N ARG A 25 -14.39 7.22 -15.68
CA ARG A 25 -14.47 6.19 -14.66
C ARG A 25 -13.66 4.97 -15.05
N ILE A 26 -12.84 4.49 -14.12
CA ILE A 26 -12.35 3.11 -14.15
C ILE A 26 -13.26 2.29 -13.25
N VAL A 27 -13.82 1.23 -13.83
CA VAL A 27 -14.76 0.35 -13.16
C VAL A 27 -14.07 -0.97 -12.83
N LEU A 28 -14.26 -1.42 -11.59
CA LEU A 28 -13.73 -2.68 -11.09
C LEU A 28 -14.92 -3.60 -10.76
N PRO A 29 -14.94 -4.83 -11.25
CA PRO A 29 -15.87 -5.82 -10.73
C PRO A 29 -15.53 -6.15 -9.27
N ALA A 30 -16.53 -6.51 -8.47
CA ALA A 30 -16.31 -7.20 -7.22
C ALA A 30 -15.66 -8.56 -7.49
N ILE A 31 -14.60 -8.86 -6.73
CA ILE A 31 -13.80 -10.07 -6.94
C ILE A 31 -14.22 -11.16 -5.97
N ASP A 32 -14.58 -12.32 -6.53
CA ASP A 32 -14.80 -13.56 -5.79
C ASP A 32 -13.56 -14.45 -5.84
N ASN A 33 -13.41 -15.34 -4.87
CA ASN A 33 -12.31 -16.29 -4.85
C ASN A 33 -12.70 -17.60 -5.51
N ILE A 34 -11.82 -18.14 -6.35
CA ILE A 34 -11.89 -19.52 -6.81
C ILE A 34 -10.82 -20.30 -6.04
N LYS A 35 -11.23 -21.25 -5.20
CA LYS A 35 -10.29 -22.08 -4.44
C LYS A 35 -9.37 -22.85 -5.40
N TYR A 36 -8.06 -22.68 -5.27
CA TYR A 36 -7.09 -23.24 -6.23
C TYR A 36 -7.10 -24.78 -6.29
N ASP A 37 -7.54 -25.45 -5.23
CA ASP A 37 -7.54 -26.90 -5.05
C ASP A 37 -8.87 -27.55 -5.43
N THR A 38 -10.00 -26.91 -5.11
CA THR A 38 -11.34 -27.45 -5.38
C THR A 38 -12.08 -26.80 -6.55
N PHE A 39 -11.59 -25.65 -7.05
CA PHE A 39 -12.27 -24.78 -8.02
C PHE A 39 -13.67 -24.30 -7.57
N GLU A 40 -13.97 -24.39 -6.28
CA GLU A 40 -15.20 -23.84 -5.72
C GLU A 40 -15.13 -22.32 -5.72
N VAL A 41 -16.17 -21.68 -6.26
CA VAL A 41 -16.36 -20.22 -6.20
C VAL A 41 -16.89 -19.85 -4.82
N GLN A 42 -16.11 -19.08 -4.08
CA GLN A 42 -16.49 -18.48 -2.82
C GLN A 42 -16.78 -17.00 -3.02
N GLN A 43 -18.03 -16.62 -2.78
CA GLN A 43 -18.43 -15.22 -2.88
C GLN A 43 -17.84 -14.40 -1.72
N TYR A 44 -17.16 -13.30 -2.06
CA TYR A 44 -16.62 -12.35 -1.08
C TYR A 44 -17.56 -11.16 -0.87
N ALA A 45 -17.50 -10.56 0.31
CA ALA A 45 -18.16 -9.29 0.56
C ALA A 45 -17.55 -8.21 -0.34
N SER A 46 -18.39 -7.31 -0.87
CA SER A 46 -17.90 -6.18 -1.64
C SER A 46 -17.09 -5.24 -0.74
N ALA A 47 -15.90 -4.87 -1.18
CA ALA A 47 -14.97 -4.03 -0.45
C ALA A 47 -14.38 -2.97 -1.37
N ALA A 48 -13.89 -1.88 -0.79
CA ALA A 48 -13.01 -0.97 -1.51
C ALA A 48 -11.58 -1.53 -1.54
N HIS A 49 -10.72 -0.97 -2.39
CA HIS A 49 -9.31 -1.35 -2.49
C HIS A 49 -8.42 -0.18 -2.09
N GLY A 50 -7.51 -0.45 -1.15
CA GLY A 50 -6.48 0.45 -0.69
C GLY A 50 -5.09 -0.14 -0.85
N TYR A 51 -4.11 0.47 -0.19
CA TYR A 51 -2.73 -0.02 -0.18
C TYR A 51 -1.96 0.49 1.03
N ASN A 52 -0.91 -0.23 1.42
CA ASN A 52 0.05 0.23 2.43
C ASN A 52 1.20 1.03 1.78
N TRP A 53 2.10 1.60 2.59
CA TRP A 53 3.24 2.37 2.05
C TRP A 53 4.26 1.56 1.26
N GLY A 54 4.24 0.22 1.33
CA GLY A 54 4.98 -0.64 0.41
C GLY A 54 4.36 -0.71 -1.00
N LEU A 55 3.23 -0.04 -1.20
CA LEU A 55 2.36 -0.10 -2.38
C LEU A 55 1.80 -1.50 -2.63
N TRP A 56 1.59 -2.27 -1.56
CA TRP A 56 0.86 -3.53 -1.61
C TRP A 56 -0.63 -3.27 -1.53
N CYS A 57 -1.37 -3.75 -2.52
CA CYS A 57 -2.83 -3.66 -2.55
C CYS A 57 -3.46 -4.47 -1.41
N MET A 58 -4.54 -3.94 -0.85
CA MET A 58 -5.32 -4.60 0.20
C MET A 58 -6.80 -4.27 0.05
N TYR A 59 -7.66 -5.14 0.56
CA TYR A 59 -9.07 -4.80 0.76
C TYR A 59 -9.20 -3.84 1.94
N ILE A 60 -10.04 -2.83 1.79
CA ILE A 60 -10.39 -1.88 2.85
C ILE A 60 -11.90 -1.80 3.00
N ILE A 61 -12.31 -1.33 4.17
CA ILE A 61 -13.72 -1.08 4.46
C ILE A 61 -14.23 -0.01 3.47
N PRO A 62 -15.42 -0.20 2.87
CA PRO A 62 -16.05 0.84 2.05
C PRO A 62 -16.13 2.20 2.78
N PRO A 63 -16.14 3.32 2.04
CA PRO A 63 -16.30 4.65 2.62
C PRO A 63 -17.54 4.73 3.52
N GLN A 64 -17.45 5.50 4.61
CA GLN A 64 -18.55 5.63 5.59
C GLN A 64 -19.86 6.09 4.94
N ASP A 65 -19.80 6.99 3.95
CA ASP A 65 -21.00 7.46 3.25
C ASP A 65 -21.68 6.38 2.39
N TRP A 66 -20.95 5.35 1.97
CA TRP A 66 -21.53 4.17 1.33
C TRP A 66 -22.20 3.27 2.36
N LEU A 67 -21.55 3.02 3.51
CA LEU A 67 -22.11 2.24 4.61
C LEU A 67 -23.41 2.85 5.14
N ASP A 68 -23.43 4.18 5.32
CA ASP A 68 -24.59 4.91 5.84
C ASP A 68 -25.80 4.88 4.89
N ARG A 69 -25.56 4.72 3.58
CA ARG A 69 -26.65 4.59 2.58
C ARG A 69 -27.38 3.25 2.69
N GLY A 70 -26.69 2.19 3.11
CA GLY A 70 -27.25 0.84 3.23
C GLY A 70 -27.69 0.18 1.91
N ASP A 71 -27.29 0.76 0.75
CA ASP A 71 -27.55 0.17 -0.57
C ASP A 71 -26.34 -0.66 -1.01
N GLU A 72 -26.41 -1.98 -0.79
CA GLU A 72 -25.34 -2.92 -1.14
C GLU A 72 -25.08 -3.04 -2.65
N ALA A 73 -26.00 -2.55 -3.50
CA ALA A 73 -25.81 -2.54 -4.96
C ALA A 73 -25.10 -1.27 -5.44
N ALA A 74 -25.00 -0.22 -4.60
CA ALA A 74 -24.40 1.04 -5.00
C ALA A 74 -22.90 0.90 -5.32
N PRO A 75 -22.37 1.66 -6.30
CA PRO A 75 -20.94 1.70 -6.58
C PRO A 75 -20.13 2.13 -5.34
N ILE A 76 -19.04 1.41 -5.06
CA ILE A 76 -18.13 1.71 -3.96
C ILE A 76 -16.96 2.52 -4.51
N ARG A 77 -16.78 3.76 -4.03
CA ARG A 77 -15.60 4.56 -4.37
C ARG A 77 -14.35 3.89 -3.81
N THR A 78 -13.29 3.79 -4.61
CA THR A 78 -12.07 3.07 -4.20
C THR A 78 -10.79 3.87 -4.49
N PRO A 79 -9.85 3.99 -3.53
CA PRO A 79 -8.56 4.65 -3.73
C PRO A 79 -7.66 4.03 -4.79
N ALA A 80 -7.68 2.71 -4.87
CA ALA A 80 -6.84 1.92 -5.73
C ALA A 80 -7.63 0.79 -6.38
N MET A 81 -6.92 -0.10 -7.05
CA MET A 81 -7.48 -1.28 -7.69
C MET A 81 -6.63 -2.51 -7.44
N ILE A 82 -7.30 -3.65 -7.35
CA ILE A 82 -6.64 -4.95 -7.46
C ILE A 82 -6.23 -5.18 -8.92
N GLY A 83 -4.98 -5.58 -9.15
CA GLY A 83 -4.39 -5.63 -10.50
C GLY A 83 -5.01 -6.67 -11.45
N CYS A 84 -5.83 -7.61 -10.95
CA CYS A 84 -6.35 -8.71 -11.77
C CYS A 84 -7.42 -8.27 -12.79
N SER A 85 -8.11 -7.15 -12.58
CA SER A 85 -9.14 -6.68 -13.51
C SER A 85 -9.52 -5.21 -13.36
N PHE A 86 -9.90 -4.61 -14.48
CA PHE A 86 -10.59 -3.32 -14.58
C PHE A 86 -11.21 -3.18 -15.97
N VAL A 87 -12.19 -2.28 -16.08
CA VAL A 87 -12.82 -1.86 -17.32
C VAL A 87 -12.67 -0.34 -17.43
N VAL A 88 -12.25 0.15 -18.59
CA VAL A 88 -12.03 1.57 -18.85
C VAL A 88 -12.33 1.91 -20.30
N ASP A 89 -12.76 3.14 -20.56
CA ASP A 89 -12.83 3.67 -21.91
C ASP A 89 -11.42 3.71 -22.56
N ARG A 90 -11.31 3.17 -23.78
CA ARG A 90 -10.03 3.03 -24.47
C ARG A 90 -9.35 4.37 -24.75
N GLU A 91 -10.15 5.38 -25.13
CA GLU A 91 -9.62 6.70 -25.47
C GLU A 91 -9.19 7.44 -24.21
N TYR A 92 -9.99 7.39 -23.14
CA TYR A 92 -9.61 7.91 -21.84
C TYR A 92 -8.32 7.25 -21.32
N PHE A 93 -8.19 5.92 -21.43
CA PHE A 93 -6.98 5.22 -20.99
C PHE A 93 -5.72 5.70 -21.74
N ALA A 94 -5.85 5.97 -23.05
CA ALA A 94 -4.80 6.58 -23.84
C ALA A 94 -4.54 8.04 -23.44
N ASP A 95 -5.58 8.84 -23.21
CA ASP A 95 -5.50 10.25 -22.79
C ASP A 95 -4.70 10.39 -21.49
N ILE A 96 -4.88 9.48 -20.54
CA ILE A 96 -4.15 9.47 -19.26
C ILE A 96 -2.80 8.75 -19.33
N GLY A 97 -2.36 8.31 -20.51
CA GLY A 97 -1.02 7.78 -20.75
C GLY A 97 -0.81 6.30 -20.42
N LEU A 98 -1.83 5.44 -20.60
CA LEU A 98 -1.76 3.98 -20.48
C LEU A 98 -1.14 3.52 -19.15
N LEU A 99 -0.44 2.38 -19.10
CA LEU A 99 0.44 2.01 -17.98
C LEU A 99 1.82 2.64 -18.19
N ASP A 100 2.58 2.78 -17.10
CA ASP A 100 4.00 3.18 -17.19
C ASP A 100 4.82 2.07 -17.88
N PRO A 101 5.34 2.29 -19.10
CA PRO A 101 6.10 1.26 -19.82
C PRO A 101 7.45 0.95 -19.17
N GLY A 102 7.92 1.80 -18.26
CA GLY A 102 9.13 1.56 -17.49
C GLY A 102 8.92 0.66 -16.27
N MET A 103 7.68 0.24 -15.96
CA MET A 103 7.44 -0.78 -14.93
C MET A 103 7.73 -2.18 -15.46
N GLU A 104 8.37 -2.99 -14.63
CA GLU A 104 8.89 -4.29 -15.06
C GLU A 104 8.26 -5.43 -14.25
N VAL A 105 7.96 -6.53 -14.94
CA VAL A 105 7.51 -7.83 -14.39
C VAL A 105 6.19 -7.78 -13.60
N TYR A 106 6.19 -7.25 -12.37
CA TYR A 106 5.03 -7.30 -11.47
C TYR A 106 5.11 -6.27 -10.35
N GLY A 107 3.98 -5.64 -10.02
CA GLY A 107 3.76 -4.88 -8.80
C GLY A 107 3.83 -3.38 -9.02
N GLY A 108 2.97 -2.65 -8.31
CA GLY A 108 2.93 -1.19 -8.27
C GLY A 108 2.11 -0.53 -9.38
N GLU A 109 1.86 -1.20 -10.50
CA GLU A 109 1.15 -0.62 -11.66
C GLU A 109 -0.32 -0.31 -11.36
N ASN A 110 -0.96 -1.17 -10.58
CA ASN A 110 -2.33 -1.03 -10.13
C ASN A 110 -2.50 0.15 -9.15
N ILE A 111 -1.50 0.39 -8.30
CA ILE A 111 -1.48 1.51 -7.35
C ILE A 111 -1.13 2.83 -8.06
N GLU A 112 -0.15 2.82 -8.97
CA GLU A 112 0.21 3.96 -9.82
C GLU A 112 -0.99 4.46 -10.61
N LEU A 113 -1.71 3.55 -11.27
CA LEU A 113 -2.89 3.90 -12.04
C LEU A 113 -3.96 4.51 -11.14
N GLY A 114 -4.19 3.97 -9.95
CA GLY A 114 -5.17 4.50 -9.01
C GLY A 114 -4.84 5.92 -8.53
N MET A 115 -3.60 6.15 -8.14
CA MET A 115 -3.10 7.49 -7.77
C MET A 115 -3.28 8.47 -8.93
N ARG A 116 -2.89 8.09 -10.14
CA ARG A 116 -2.97 8.93 -11.33
C ARG A 116 -4.41 9.28 -11.69
N VAL A 117 -5.30 8.30 -11.76
CA VAL A 117 -6.71 8.51 -12.15
C VAL A 117 -7.37 9.55 -11.25
N TRP A 118 -7.22 9.39 -9.94
CA TRP A 118 -7.79 10.32 -8.98
C TRP A 118 -7.14 11.70 -9.04
N GLN A 119 -5.80 11.77 -9.04
CA GLN A 119 -5.10 13.06 -9.09
C GLN A 119 -5.38 13.81 -10.40
N CYS A 120 -5.59 13.12 -11.52
CA CYS A 120 -5.78 13.72 -12.83
C CYS A 120 -7.26 13.88 -13.24
N GLY A 121 -8.19 13.76 -12.29
CA GLY A 121 -9.60 14.16 -12.47
C GLY A 121 -10.55 13.09 -13.00
N GLY A 122 -10.16 11.82 -12.97
CA GLY A 122 -11.07 10.69 -13.10
C GLY A 122 -11.52 10.14 -11.74
N SER A 123 -12.16 8.98 -11.77
CA SER A 123 -12.58 8.26 -10.57
C SER A 123 -12.50 6.74 -10.75
N MET A 124 -12.53 6.04 -9.62
CA MET A 124 -12.53 4.58 -9.59
C MET A 124 -13.63 4.05 -8.68
N GLU A 125 -14.32 3.02 -9.15
CA GLU A 125 -15.47 2.44 -8.46
C GLU A 125 -15.42 0.91 -8.55
N VAL A 126 -15.67 0.23 -7.42
CA VAL A 126 -16.00 -1.21 -7.40
C VAL A 126 -17.52 -1.33 -7.55
N LEU A 127 -17.98 -2.21 -8.45
CA LEU A 127 -19.40 -2.45 -8.67
C LEU A 127 -19.83 -3.80 -8.06
N PRO A 128 -20.61 -3.79 -6.97
CA PRO A 128 -21.11 -5.02 -6.34
C PRO A 128 -21.90 -5.93 -7.29
N CYS A 129 -22.62 -5.35 -8.26
CA CYS A 129 -23.41 -6.08 -9.27
C CYS A 129 -22.58 -6.68 -10.42
N SER A 130 -21.33 -6.22 -10.62
CA SER A 130 -20.41 -6.78 -11.61
C SER A 130 -19.48 -7.73 -10.88
N ARG A 131 -19.64 -9.04 -11.04
CA ARG A 131 -18.84 -10.04 -10.29
C ARG A 131 -17.95 -10.87 -11.21
N VAL A 132 -16.69 -11.00 -10.81
CA VAL A 132 -15.69 -11.84 -11.48
C VAL A 132 -14.96 -12.65 -10.41
N ALA A 133 -14.96 -13.97 -10.56
CA ALA A 133 -14.21 -14.85 -9.68
C ALA A 133 -12.77 -15.01 -10.20
N HIS A 134 -11.78 -15.04 -9.31
CA HIS A 134 -10.36 -15.13 -9.64
C HIS A 134 -9.70 -16.23 -8.80
N ILE A 135 -8.79 -17.02 -9.41
CA ILE A 135 -8.00 -18.01 -8.66
C ILE A 135 -6.88 -17.30 -7.91
N GLU A 136 -7.02 -17.18 -6.59
CA GLU A 136 -5.95 -16.70 -5.74
C GLU A 136 -4.82 -17.74 -5.69
N ARG A 137 -3.59 -17.28 -5.94
CA ARG A 137 -2.40 -18.14 -5.94
C ARG A 137 -1.58 -17.91 -4.69
N THR A 138 -1.23 -19.00 -4.02
CA THR A 138 -0.30 -19.00 -2.87
C THR A 138 1.13 -18.64 -3.26
N LYS A 139 1.53 -18.87 -4.52
CA LYS A 139 2.85 -18.49 -5.05
C LYS A 139 2.74 -17.96 -6.48
N LYS A 140 3.50 -16.90 -6.78
CA LYS A 140 3.64 -16.37 -8.15
C LYS A 140 4.67 -17.24 -8.91
N PRO A 141 4.33 -17.84 -10.07
CA PRO A 141 5.16 -18.87 -10.70
C PRO A 141 6.21 -18.36 -11.70
N TYR A 142 6.31 -17.05 -11.95
CA TYR A 142 7.01 -16.52 -13.13
C TYR A 142 8.38 -15.88 -12.87
N ASN A 143 8.72 -15.54 -11.62
CA ASN A 143 10.02 -14.95 -11.30
C ASN A 143 10.41 -15.22 -9.84
N ASN A 144 11.70 -15.42 -9.60
CA ASN A 144 12.23 -15.64 -8.26
C ASN A 144 12.56 -14.33 -7.53
N ASP A 145 12.71 -13.21 -8.25
CA ASP A 145 13.09 -11.91 -7.68
C ASP A 145 11.96 -10.87 -7.77
N ILE A 146 10.78 -11.25 -7.28
CA ILE A 146 9.61 -10.36 -7.27
C ILE A 146 9.84 -9.15 -6.37
N ASP A 147 10.65 -9.30 -5.33
CA ASP A 147 10.95 -8.26 -4.37
C ASP A 147 11.70 -7.08 -5.02
N TYR A 148 12.72 -7.35 -5.84
CA TYR A 148 13.42 -6.30 -6.59
C TYR A 148 12.48 -5.51 -7.51
N TYR A 149 11.68 -6.20 -8.34
CA TYR A 149 10.78 -5.54 -9.28
C TYR A 149 9.67 -4.77 -8.57
N ALA A 150 9.12 -5.31 -7.48
CA ALA A 150 8.11 -4.62 -6.67
C ALA A 150 8.69 -3.33 -6.06
N LYS A 151 9.89 -3.39 -5.47
CA LYS A 151 10.62 -2.21 -4.97
C LYS A 151 10.84 -1.18 -6.07
N ARG A 152 11.40 -1.62 -7.19
CA ARG A 152 11.71 -0.77 -8.35
C ARG A 152 10.46 -0.02 -8.84
N ASN A 153 9.38 -0.74 -9.11
CA ASN A 153 8.13 -0.16 -9.60
C ASN A 153 7.47 0.73 -8.55
N ALA A 154 7.57 0.38 -7.26
CA ALA A 154 7.06 1.22 -6.19
C ALA A 154 7.79 2.57 -6.12
N LEU A 155 9.12 2.57 -6.27
CA LEU A 155 9.91 3.81 -6.34
C LEU A 155 9.53 4.66 -7.56
N ARG A 156 9.32 4.05 -8.74
CA ARG A 156 8.81 4.79 -9.91
C ARG A 156 7.49 5.49 -9.63
N ALA A 157 6.54 4.78 -9.05
CA ALA A 157 5.24 5.34 -8.70
C ALA A 157 5.37 6.47 -7.66
N ALA A 158 6.22 6.28 -6.64
CA ALA A 158 6.45 7.25 -5.58
C ALA A 158 7.08 8.55 -6.09
N GLU A 159 8.09 8.44 -6.94
CA GLU A 159 8.80 9.59 -7.52
C GLU A 159 7.90 10.46 -8.42
N VAL A 160 6.90 9.86 -9.06
CA VAL A 160 5.99 10.58 -9.94
C VAL A 160 4.78 11.14 -9.20
N TRP A 161 4.17 10.37 -8.31
CA TRP A 161 2.80 10.62 -7.83
C TRP A 161 2.67 10.98 -6.36
N MET A 162 3.71 10.83 -5.54
CA MET A 162 3.59 10.89 -4.07
C MET A 162 4.23 12.13 -3.43
N ASP A 163 4.75 13.06 -4.23
CA ASP A 163 5.31 14.34 -3.75
C ASP A 163 6.32 14.13 -2.59
N SER A 164 6.20 14.87 -1.48
CA SER A 164 7.03 14.67 -0.28
C SER A 164 6.71 13.39 0.49
N PHE A 165 5.54 12.78 0.27
CA PHE A 165 5.14 11.53 0.93
C PHE A 165 5.85 10.30 0.37
N LYS A 166 6.58 10.44 -0.74
CA LYS A 166 7.43 9.37 -1.25
C LYS A 166 8.37 8.79 -0.19
N SER A 167 8.82 9.60 0.77
CA SER A 167 9.62 9.17 1.92
C SER A 167 9.03 7.97 2.69
N HIS A 168 7.71 7.84 2.70
CA HIS A 168 7.04 6.73 3.36
C HIS A 168 7.23 5.41 2.60
N VAL A 169 7.32 5.46 1.26
CA VAL A 169 7.64 4.29 0.43
C VAL A 169 9.08 3.85 0.68
N TYR A 170 10.01 4.81 0.67
CA TYR A 170 11.42 4.53 1.00
C TYR A 170 11.56 3.94 2.41
N MET A 171 10.82 4.45 3.38
CA MET A 171 10.76 3.90 4.74
C MET A 171 10.19 2.49 4.78
N ALA A 172 9.06 2.24 4.12
CA ALA A 172 8.41 0.93 4.10
C ALA A 172 9.30 -0.17 3.50
N TRP A 173 10.13 0.18 2.52
CA TRP A 173 11.10 -0.72 1.91
C TRP A 173 12.48 -0.74 2.59
N ASN A 174 12.67 0.07 3.65
CA ASN A 174 13.95 0.23 4.34
C ASN A 174 15.10 0.68 3.40
N ILE A 175 14.81 1.62 2.51
CA ILE A 175 15.73 2.14 1.48
C ILE A 175 16.08 3.59 1.80
N PRO A 176 17.36 4.02 1.74
CA PRO A 176 17.72 5.42 1.93
C PRO A 176 17.22 6.30 0.78
N MET A 177 16.75 7.50 1.11
CA MET A 177 16.32 8.51 0.11
C MET A 177 17.45 8.95 -0.83
N THR A 178 18.69 8.96 -0.33
CA THR A 178 19.89 9.29 -1.12
C THR A 178 20.62 8.00 -1.44
N ASN A 179 20.92 7.76 -2.71
CA ASN A 179 21.56 6.53 -3.20
C ASN A 179 20.80 5.25 -2.77
N PRO A 180 19.56 5.05 -3.25
CA PRO A 180 18.68 3.96 -2.80
C PRO A 180 19.20 2.55 -3.10
N GLY A 181 20.26 2.39 -3.91
CA GLY A 181 20.76 1.07 -4.31
C GLY A 181 19.80 0.28 -5.21
N VAL A 182 18.67 0.86 -5.60
CA VAL A 182 17.71 0.33 -6.56
C VAL A 182 17.60 1.33 -7.70
N ASP A 183 17.92 0.89 -8.91
CA ASP A 183 17.76 1.69 -10.12
C ASP A 183 16.31 1.54 -10.63
N PHE A 184 15.51 2.59 -10.41
CA PHE A 184 14.13 2.64 -10.90
C PHE A 184 14.00 3.26 -12.30
N GLY A 185 15.10 3.65 -12.94
CA GLY A 185 15.14 4.20 -14.28
C GLY A 185 14.59 5.63 -14.41
N ASP A 186 14.53 6.14 -15.63
CA ASP A 186 14.02 7.48 -15.92
C ASP A 186 12.48 7.54 -15.79
N VAL A 187 11.98 8.59 -15.13
CA VAL A 187 10.56 8.89 -14.92
C VAL A 187 10.15 10.24 -15.53
N SER A 188 11.03 10.88 -16.31
CA SER A 188 10.82 12.22 -16.88
C SER A 188 9.55 12.31 -17.73
N GLU A 189 9.25 11.29 -18.54
CA GLU A 189 8.02 11.26 -19.35
C GLU A 189 6.75 11.19 -18.49
N ARG A 190 6.79 10.44 -17.38
CA ARG A 190 5.67 10.31 -16.44
C ARG A 190 5.45 11.61 -15.66
N LEU A 191 6.53 12.30 -15.28
CA LEU A 191 6.47 13.65 -14.69
C LEU A 191 5.87 14.67 -15.68
N ALA A 192 6.31 14.65 -16.94
CA ALA A 192 5.78 15.53 -17.98
C ALA A 192 4.29 15.26 -18.26
N LEU A 193 3.86 14.00 -18.21
CA LEU A 193 2.45 13.62 -18.29
C LEU A 193 1.64 14.20 -17.13
N ARG A 194 2.11 14.03 -15.89
CA ARG A 194 1.47 14.58 -14.68
C ARG A 194 1.28 16.10 -14.77
N GLN A 195 2.30 16.81 -15.25
CA GLN A 195 2.24 18.26 -15.48
C GLN A 195 1.23 18.64 -16.57
N ARG A 196 1.24 17.94 -17.71
CA ARG A 196 0.35 18.19 -18.86
C ARG A 196 -1.12 18.03 -18.49
N LEU A 197 -1.43 17.00 -17.71
CA LEU A 197 -2.78 16.70 -17.22
C LEU A 197 -3.20 17.61 -16.05
N LYS A 198 -2.30 18.45 -15.52
CA LYS A 198 -2.55 19.36 -14.39
C LYS A 198 -3.11 18.63 -13.17
N CYS A 199 -2.51 17.48 -12.86
CA CYS A 199 -2.99 16.63 -11.78
C CYS A 199 -2.81 17.30 -10.41
N ARG A 200 -3.70 16.97 -9.47
CA ARG A 200 -3.67 17.41 -8.07
C ARG A 200 -2.49 16.79 -7.33
N SER A 201 -2.19 17.32 -6.14
CA SER A 201 -1.13 16.79 -5.28
C SER A 201 -1.51 15.48 -4.61
N PHE A 202 -0.52 14.75 -4.11
CA PHE A 202 -0.73 13.57 -3.29
C PHE A 202 -1.39 13.90 -1.94
N LYS A 203 -1.09 15.08 -1.39
CA LYS A 203 -1.80 15.59 -0.20
C LYS A 203 -3.31 15.66 -0.45
N TRP A 204 -3.72 16.21 -1.60
CA TRP A 204 -5.13 16.24 -1.97
C TRP A 204 -5.72 14.83 -2.10
N TYR A 205 -4.97 13.88 -2.67
CA TYR A 205 -5.39 12.49 -2.78
C TYR A 205 -5.65 11.86 -1.40
N LEU A 206 -4.73 12.01 -0.45
CA LEU A 206 -4.92 11.52 0.92
C LEU A 206 -6.14 12.17 1.58
N GLU A 207 -6.31 13.49 1.46
CA GLU A 207 -7.42 14.21 2.11
C GLU A 207 -8.80 13.92 1.50
N ASN A 208 -8.88 13.54 0.22
CA ASN A 208 -10.15 13.50 -0.53
C ASN A 208 -10.51 12.12 -1.09
N VAL A 209 -9.56 11.19 -1.11
CA VAL A 209 -9.70 9.87 -1.73
C VAL A 209 -9.36 8.77 -0.74
N TYR A 210 -8.25 8.90 0.00
CA TYR A 210 -7.80 7.88 0.94
C TYR A 210 -7.44 8.42 2.34
N PRO A 211 -8.39 9.07 3.04
CA PRO A 211 -8.13 9.71 4.34
C PRO A 211 -7.80 8.72 5.46
N GLU A 212 -8.12 7.44 5.28
CA GLU A 212 -7.85 6.36 6.22
C GLU A 212 -6.38 5.93 6.22
N MET A 213 -5.61 6.27 5.17
CA MET A 213 -4.20 5.89 5.05
C MET A 213 -3.38 6.62 6.11
N ARG A 214 -2.74 5.84 6.99
CA ARG A 214 -1.95 6.39 8.12
C ARG A 214 -0.70 7.08 7.59
N THR A 215 -0.32 8.23 8.12
CA THR A 215 0.91 8.96 7.72
C THR A 215 1.90 9.04 8.87
N TYR A 216 3.18 9.21 8.53
CA TYR A 216 4.34 9.21 9.44
C TYR A 216 5.20 10.46 9.21
N ASN A 217 4.56 11.62 9.05
CA ASN A 217 5.23 12.89 8.68
C ASN A 217 6.22 13.40 9.75
N ASP A 218 6.05 12.98 11.00
CA ASP A 218 6.87 13.24 12.18
C ASP A 218 8.13 12.36 12.24
N THR A 219 8.47 11.61 11.18
CA THR A 219 9.67 10.77 11.15
C THR A 219 10.95 11.60 11.05
N LEU A 220 11.84 11.44 12.02
CA LEU A 220 13.18 12.05 12.00
C LEU A 220 14.19 11.15 11.28
N THR A 221 14.15 9.84 11.57
CA THR A 221 15.00 8.85 10.94
C THR A 221 14.34 7.48 10.95
N TYR A 222 14.73 6.62 10.02
CA TYR A 222 14.33 5.22 9.95
C TYR A 222 15.50 4.35 9.50
N GLY A 223 15.38 3.04 9.69
CA GLY A 223 16.40 2.09 9.26
C GLY A 223 16.45 0.86 10.15
N GLU A 224 17.65 0.32 10.31
CA GLU A 224 17.95 -0.75 11.26
C GLU A 224 18.67 -0.18 12.49
N VAL A 225 18.38 -0.73 13.67
CA VAL A 225 19.19 -0.46 14.87
C VAL A 225 20.18 -1.61 15.08
N ARG A 226 21.46 -1.34 14.84
CA ARG A 226 22.55 -2.31 14.90
C ARG A 226 23.22 -2.33 16.29
N ASN A 227 23.49 -3.52 16.80
CA ASN A 227 24.17 -3.67 18.09
C ASN A 227 25.70 -3.53 17.92
N SER A 228 26.29 -2.53 18.57
CA SER A 228 27.75 -2.28 18.52
C SER A 228 28.59 -3.29 19.30
N LYS A 229 27.99 -4.06 20.21
CA LYS A 229 28.64 -5.11 21.02
C LYS A 229 28.47 -6.51 20.43
N ALA A 230 27.47 -6.71 19.59
CA ALA A 230 27.19 -7.96 18.89
C ALA A 230 27.15 -7.70 17.39
N SER A 231 28.32 -7.71 16.74
CA SER A 231 28.44 -7.46 15.31
C SER A 231 27.55 -8.39 14.49
N GLY A 232 26.81 -7.83 13.53
CA GLY A 232 25.89 -8.58 12.67
C GLY A 232 24.49 -8.81 13.27
N TYR A 233 24.21 -8.30 14.47
CA TYR A 233 22.90 -8.39 15.10
C TYR A 233 22.17 -7.04 15.16
N CYS A 234 20.87 -7.09 14.93
CA CYS A 234 19.96 -5.95 14.88
C CYS A 234 18.81 -6.13 15.89
N LEU A 235 18.25 -5.00 16.33
CA LEU A 235 16.97 -4.98 17.04
C LEU A 235 15.87 -5.50 16.09
N ASP A 236 15.06 -6.42 16.59
CA ASP A 236 14.01 -7.08 15.81
C ASP A 236 12.74 -7.21 16.65
N GLN A 237 11.59 -7.02 16.00
CA GLN A 237 10.27 -7.17 16.61
C GLN A 237 10.05 -8.59 17.18
N GLY A 238 10.66 -9.60 16.58
CA GLY A 238 10.37 -11.00 16.89
C GLY A 238 8.98 -11.42 16.39
N ALA A 239 8.32 -12.33 17.11
CA ALA A 239 6.98 -12.77 16.75
C ALA A 239 5.95 -11.63 16.96
N GLU A 240 4.99 -11.48 16.05
CA GLU A 240 4.00 -10.37 16.10
C GLU A 240 3.19 -10.34 17.40
N ASP A 241 2.88 -11.53 17.94
CA ASP A 241 2.11 -11.71 19.18
C ASP A 241 2.95 -11.55 20.46
N ASP A 242 4.28 -11.45 20.35
CA ASP A 242 5.15 -11.19 21.50
C ASP A 242 5.30 -9.69 21.72
N ASP A 243 5.29 -9.28 22.99
CA ASP A 243 5.52 -7.90 23.42
C ASP A 243 6.99 -7.69 23.82
N ARG A 244 7.89 -8.52 23.30
CA ARG A 244 9.33 -8.49 23.59
C ARG A 244 10.12 -8.37 22.30
N ALA A 245 10.85 -7.25 22.19
CA ALA A 245 11.85 -7.12 21.16
C ALA A 245 13.01 -8.07 21.42
N ILE A 246 13.59 -8.59 20.34
CA ILE A 246 14.71 -9.54 20.38
C ILE A 246 15.93 -8.95 19.68
N LEU A 247 17.06 -9.61 19.86
CA LEU A 247 18.26 -9.39 19.08
C LEU A 247 18.37 -10.53 18.05
N TYR A 248 18.41 -10.19 16.77
CA TYR A 248 18.40 -11.17 15.68
C TYR A 248 19.46 -10.83 14.61
N PRO A 249 19.99 -11.79 13.83
CA PRO A 249 20.87 -11.47 12.71
C PRO A 249 20.26 -10.41 11.78
N CYS A 250 21.04 -9.39 11.45
CA CYS A 250 20.59 -8.31 10.58
C CYS A 250 20.21 -8.85 9.20
N HIS A 251 18.96 -8.65 8.79
CA HIS A 251 18.43 -9.05 7.49
C HIS A 251 17.65 -7.94 6.79
N GLY A 252 17.37 -6.81 7.45
CA GLY A 252 16.78 -5.62 6.84
C GLY A 252 15.35 -5.76 6.35
N MET A 253 14.64 -6.78 6.85
CA MET A 253 13.22 -7.00 6.54
C MET A 253 12.34 -6.21 7.52
N SER A 254 11.03 -6.19 7.27
CA SER A 254 10.07 -5.36 8.01
C SER A 254 10.11 -5.50 9.53
N SER A 255 10.42 -6.68 10.08
CA SER A 255 10.53 -6.87 11.55
C SER A 255 11.70 -6.10 12.18
N GLN A 256 12.70 -5.70 11.39
CA GLN A 256 13.87 -4.90 11.83
C GLN A 256 13.76 -3.42 11.44
N LEU A 257 12.65 -3.04 10.80
CA LEU A 257 12.41 -1.64 10.47
C LEU A 257 12.16 -0.88 11.78
N VAL A 258 13.01 0.10 12.03
CA VAL A 258 12.87 1.04 13.13
C VAL A 258 12.56 2.41 12.57
N ARG A 259 11.62 3.09 13.21
CA ARG A 259 11.27 4.48 12.97
C ARG A 259 11.45 5.27 14.26
N TYR A 260 12.13 6.41 14.18
CA TYR A 260 12.27 7.34 15.28
C TYR A 260 11.51 8.64 14.98
N SER A 261 10.56 8.98 15.84
CA SER A 261 9.66 10.12 15.65
C SER A 261 10.13 11.41 16.35
N ALA A 262 9.55 12.55 15.96
CA ALA A 262 9.82 13.86 16.54
C ALA A 262 9.42 13.96 18.03
N GLU A 263 8.50 13.11 18.47
CA GLU A 263 8.06 12.95 19.85
C GLU A 263 9.02 12.09 20.67
N GLY A 264 10.09 11.59 20.06
CA GLY A 264 11.11 10.75 20.68
C GLY A 264 10.78 9.26 20.64
N LEU A 265 9.71 8.85 19.96
CA LEU A 265 9.23 7.47 19.95
C LEU A 265 10.04 6.58 19.01
N LEU A 266 10.57 5.47 19.54
CA LEU A 266 11.18 4.39 18.76
C LEU A 266 10.15 3.30 18.47
N GLN A 267 9.61 3.30 17.25
CA GLN A 267 8.72 2.28 16.71
C GLN A 267 9.50 1.16 16.05
N LEU A 268 9.06 -0.08 16.24
CA LEU A 268 9.70 -1.29 15.73
C LEU A 268 8.67 -2.15 14.98
N GLY A 269 9.02 -2.53 13.74
CA GLY A 269 8.19 -3.37 12.87
C GLY A 269 7.69 -2.66 11.61
N PRO A 270 6.85 -3.34 10.81
CA PRO A 270 6.24 -2.77 9.60
C PRO A 270 5.36 -1.56 9.94
N LEU A 271 5.36 -0.57 9.05
CA LEU A 271 4.43 0.56 9.14
C LEU A 271 2.98 0.06 9.05
N GLY A 272 2.14 0.48 9.99
CA GLY A 272 0.69 0.32 9.88
C GLY A 272 0.14 0.95 8.60
N SER A 273 -0.86 0.31 7.99
CA SER A 273 -1.42 0.69 6.69
C SER A 273 -2.52 1.75 6.82
N THR A 274 -3.52 1.51 7.66
CA THR A 274 -4.67 2.41 7.87
C THR A 274 -4.80 2.83 9.33
N ALA A 275 -5.58 3.88 9.58
CA ALA A 275 -5.90 4.34 10.93
C ALA A 275 -6.70 3.30 11.75
N PHE A 276 -7.42 2.39 11.08
CA PHE A 276 -8.26 1.38 11.72
C PHE A 276 -7.56 0.05 12.05
N LEU A 277 -6.39 -0.17 11.46
CA LEU A 277 -5.57 -1.36 11.72
C LEU A 277 -4.49 -1.06 12.75
N PRO A 278 -4.00 -2.08 13.48
CA PRO A 278 -2.88 -1.91 14.40
C PRO A 278 -1.66 -1.29 13.73
N ASP A 279 -0.99 -0.41 14.45
CA ASP A 279 0.29 0.18 14.06
C ASP A 279 1.46 -0.58 14.71
N SER A 280 2.67 -0.29 14.24
CA SER A 280 3.93 -0.69 14.88
C SER A 280 3.96 -0.30 16.36
N LYS A 281 4.48 -1.21 17.17
CA LYS A 281 4.62 -1.01 18.62
C LYS A 281 5.86 -0.15 18.90
N CYS A 282 5.81 0.58 20.01
CA CYS A 282 6.92 1.36 20.51
C CYS A 282 7.75 0.55 21.50
N LEU A 283 9.07 0.65 21.37
CA LEU A 283 10.01 0.12 22.34
C LEU A 283 9.99 1.00 23.60
N VAL A 284 9.79 0.37 24.75
CA VAL A 284 9.70 1.03 26.07
C VAL A 284 10.57 0.30 27.08
N ASP A 285 11.31 1.07 27.86
CA ASP A 285 11.98 0.58 29.06
C ASP A 285 11.43 1.34 30.27
N ASP A 286 10.53 0.70 31.01
CA ASP A 286 9.96 1.28 32.23
C ASP A 286 10.81 1.00 33.48
N GLY A 287 11.99 0.40 33.32
CA GLY A 287 12.92 0.04 34.38
C GLY A 287 12.41 -1.04 35.34
N ARG A 288 11.23 -1.64 35.07
CA ARG A 288 10.64 -2.67 35.93
C ARG A 288 11.07 -4.08 35.52
N THR A 289 11.41 -4.28 34.26
CA THR A 289 11.86 -5.56 33.69
C THR A 289 13.32 -5.50 33.26
N ARG A 290 13.97 -6.67 33.11
CA ARG A 290 15.35 -6.77 32.62
C ARG A 290 15.50 -6.55 31.11
N ALA A 291 14.40 -6.55 30.37
CA ALA A 291 14.36 -6.40 28.93
C ALA A 291 13.30 -5.35 28.56
N PRO A 292 13.54 -4.56 27.50
CA PRO A 292 12.55 -3.62 27.00
C PRO A 292 11.31 -4.37 26.48
N ALA A 293 10.16 -3.70 26.54
CA ALA A 293 8.88 -4.22 26.07
C ALA A 293 8.39 -3.43 24.85
N LEU A 294 7.62 -4.09 24.01
CA LEU A 294 6.86 -3.47 22.94
C LEU A 294 5.45 -3.16 23.44
N LYS A 295 5.04 -1.89 23.36
CA LYS A 295 3.70 -1.44 23.75
C LYS A 295 3.08 -0.63 22.64
N LYS A 296 1.75 -0.50 22.61
CA LYS A 296 1.11 0.44 21.69
C LYS A 296 1.64 1.84 21.95
N CYS A 297 1.99 2.56 20.89
CA CYS A 297 2.63 3.87 21.01
C CYS A 297 1.76 4.91 21.72
N GLU A 298 0.43 4.81 21.59
CA GLU A 298 -0.54 5.65 22.30
C GLU A 298 -0.50 5.47 23.83
N ASP A 299 -0.05 4.30 24.32
CA ASP A 299 0.05 3.97 25.74
C ASP A 299 1.42 4.37 26.35
N VAL A 300 2.34 4.91 25.55
CA VAL A 300 3.69 5.26 26.01
C VAL A 300 3.74 6.67 26.59
N ALA A 301 3.96 6.78 27.90
CA ALA A 301 4.21 8.06 28.56
C ALA A 301 5.58 8.63 28.16
N ARG A 302 5.63 9.92 27.82
CA ARG A 302 6.83 10.66 27.34
C ARG A 302 8.14 10.43 28.13
N PRO A 303 8.16 10.22 29.46
CA PRO A 303 9.41 9.98 30.21
C PRO A 303 9.91 8.52 30.19
N ALA A 304 9.16 7.57 29.63
CA ALA A 304 9.46 6.13 29.68
C ALA A 304 10.36 5.63 28.54
N GLN A 305 10.95 6.54 27.77
CA GLN A 305 11.91 6.18 26.73
C GLN A 305 13.31 6.63 27.12
N TRP A 306 14.20 5.64 27.20
CA TRP A 306 15.59 5.86 27.50
C TRP A 306 16.31 6.38 26.24
N LEU A 307 16.61 7.68 26.23
CA LEU A 307 17.49 8.33 25.26
C LEU A 307 18.94 8.19 25.73
N GLY A 308 19.53 7.02 25.53
CA GLY A 308 20.97 6.85 25.75
C GLY A 308 21.73 6.65 24.44
N GLY A 309 22.43 7.71 24.03
CA GLY A 309 23.64 7.61 23.20
C GLY A 309 23.45 7.25 21.73
N PHE A 310 22.72 8.09 20.98
CA PHE A 310 23.00 8.27 19.54
C PHE A 310 24.00 9.42 19.40
N HIS A 311 25.29 9.13 19.60
CA HIS A 311 26.41 10.03 19.29
C HIS A 311 27.35 9.32 18.32
#